data_AF-A0A2N0RRF2-F1
#
_entry.id   AF-A0A2N0RRF2-F1
#
_cell.length_a   1.000
_cell.length_b   1.000
_cell.length_c   1.000
_cell.angle_alpha   90.00
_cell.angle_beta   90.00
_cell.angle_gamma   90.00
#
_symmetry.space_group_name_H-M   'P 1'
#
loop_
_entity.id
_entity.type
_entity.pdbx_description
1 polymer ?
#
loop_
_entity_poly.entity_id
_entity_poly.type
_entity_poly.pdbx_seq_one_letter_code
_entity_poly.pdbx_strand_id
1 'polypeptide(L)' 'LLHLVDTIETNGPCWNTWQFPIERLFGMLLPLVQSKLYPYDNLANQIILKERLNHLQ' A
#
# COMPACT_ATOMS: atom_id res chain seq x y z
N LEU A 1 0.90 13.65 3.80
CA LEU A 1 -0.43 13.58 4.44
C LEU A 1 -1.31 14.81 4.19
N LEU A 2 -0.77 16.02 3.97
CA LEU A 2 -1.59 17.24 3.91
C LEU A 2 -2.52 17.32 2.68
N HIS A 3 -2.15 16.73 1.54
CA HIS A 3 -2.96 16.73 0.31
C HIS A 3 -4.13 15.74 0.31
N LEU A 4 -4.20 14.84 1.30
CA LEU A 4 -5.27 13.87 1.42
C LEU A 4 -6.59 14.54 1.84
N VAL A 5 -6.53 15.60 2.65
CA VAL A 5 -7.72 16.29 3.14
C VAL A 5 -8.41 17.04 2.01
N ASP A 6 -7.64 17.77 1.22
CA ASP A 6 -8.11 18.55 0.07
C ASP A 6 -8.82 17.66 -0.98
N THR A 7 -8.27 16.46 -1.22
CA THR A 7 -8.85 15.47 -2.15
C THR A 7 -10.10 14.77 -1.62
N ILE A 8 -10.33 14.75 -0.29
CA ILE A 8 -11.55 14.19 0.29
C ILE A 8 -12.73 15.16 0.11
N GLU A 9 -12.49 16.46 0.21
CA GLU A 9 -13.54 17.48 0.00
C GLU A 9 -13.98 17.55 -1.47
N THR A 10 -13.06 17.38 -2.42
CA THR A 10 -13.37 17.47 -3.85
C THR A 10 -13.97 16.20 -4.46
N ASN A 11 -13.60 15.02 -3.96
CA ASN A 11 -13.95 13.76 -4.63
C ASN A 11 -15.22 13.09 -4.09
N GLY A 12 -15.80 13.60 -2.99
CA GLY A 12 -16.96 13.02 -2.33
C GLY A 12 -16.59 12.05 -1.20
N PRO A 13 -17.57 11.32 -0.63
CA PRO A 13 -17.39 10.55 0.59
C PRO A 13 -16.18 9.64 0.51
N CYS A 14 -15.27 9.78 1.47
CA CYS A 14 -13.98 9.08 1.50
C CYS A 14 -14.15 7.55 1.30
N TRP A 15 -15.22 6.97 1.84
CA TRP A 15 -15.49 5.54 1.68
C TRP A 15 -15.73 5.11 0.22
N ASN A 16 -16.35 5.95 -0.62
CA ASN A 16 -16.72 5.56 -1.99
C ASN A 16 -15.59 5.86 -2.99
N THR A 17 -14.76 6.85 -2.71
CA THR A 17 -13.61 7.24 -3.55
C THR A 17 -12.36 6.44 -3.24
N TRP A 18 -12.15 6.09 -1.96
CA TRP A 18 -10.96 5.40 -1.51
C TRP A 18 -11.11 3.88 -1.40
N GLN A 19 -12.34 3.34 -1.44
CA GLN A 19 -12.55 1.90 -1.36
C GLN A 19 -11.70 1.14 -2.38
N PHE A 20 -11.79 1.48 -3.67
CA PHE A 20 -11.04 0.78 -4.71
C PHE A 20 -9.51 0.89 -4.58
N PRO A 21 -8.89 2.08 -4.42
CA PRO A 21 -7.44 2.17 -4.24
C PRO A 21 -6.95 1.52 -2.94
N ILE A 22 -7.75 1.55 -1.87
CA ILE A 22 -7.41 0.89 -0.61
C ILE A 22 -7.48 -0.64 -0.75
N GLU A 23 -8.53 -1.18 -1.38
CA GLU A 23 -8.64 -2.63 -1.65
C GLU A 23 -7.49 -3.12 -2.53
N ARG A 24 -7.15 -2.35 -3.57
CA ARG A 24 -6.00 -2.66 -4.45
C ARG A 24 -4.69 -2.62 -3.68
N LEU A 25 -4.50 -1.62 -2.81
CA LEU A 25 -3.30 -1.51 -1.98
C LEU A 25 -3.17 -2.70 -1.03
N PHE A 26 -4.23 -3.04 -0.29
CA PHE A 26 -4.21 -4.16 0.64
C PHE A 26 -4.08 -5.51 -0.09
N GLY A 27 -4.68 -5.67 -1.27
CA GLY A 27 -4.48 -6.85 -2.11
C GLY A 27 -3.02 -7.06 -2.53
N MET A 28 -2.28 -5.98 -2.78
CA MET A 28 -0.84 -6.04 -3.05
C MET A 28 -0.01 -6.26 -1.78
N LEU A 29 -0.49 -5.78 -0.63
CA LEU A 29 0.25 -5.84 0.64
C LEU A 29 0.14 -7.20 1.33
N LEU A 30 -1.04 -7.82 1.28
CA LEU A 30 -1.31 -9.15 1.86
C LEU A 30 -0.28 -10.23 1.48
N PRO A 31 0.10 -10.41 0.20
CA PRO A 31 1.12 -11.39 -0.17
C PRO A 31 2.54 -11.03 0.28
N LEU A 32 2.80 -9.78 0.70
CA LEU A 32 4.11 -9.35 1.21
C LEU A 32 4.26 -9.62 2.72
N VAL A 33 3.14 -9.80 3.43
CA VAL A 33 3.12 -10.08 4.88
C VAL A 33 2.90 -11.58 5.12
N GLN A 34 3.81 -12.42 4.60
CA GLN A 34 3.71 -13.88 4.76
C GLN A 34 4.23 -14.37 6.12
N SER A 35 5.12 -13.61 6.77
CA SER A 35 5.69 -13.99 8.06
C SER A 35 4.74 -13.66 9.21
N LYS A 36 4.36 -14.68 9.99
CA LYS A 36 3.52 -14.54 11.20
C LYS A 36 4.32 -14.05 12.43
N LEU A 37 5.64 -14.25 12.43
CA LEU A 37 6.49 -13.93 13.58
C LEU A 37 7.02 -12.49 13.55
N TYR A 38 7.49 -12.04 12.37
CA TYR A 38 8.01 -10.69 12.15
C TYR A 38 7.40 -10.07 10.89
N PRO A 39 6.10 -9.70 10.93
CA PRO A 39 5.38 -9.24 9.75
C PRO A 39 5.95 -7.94 9.17
N TYR A 40 6.37 -7.00 10.02
CA TYR A 40 6.89 -5.70 9.58
C TYR A 40 8.29 -5.80 8.97
N ASP A 41 9.16 -6.61 9.57
CA ASP A 41 10.52 -6.82 9.07
C ASP A 41 10.49 -7.56 7.73
N ASN A 42 9.62 -8.58 7.62
CA ASN A 42 9.38 -9.28 6.37
C ASN A 42 8.83 -8.35 5.29
N LEU A 43 7.85 -7.50 5.63
CA LEU A 43 7.28 -6.53 4.70
C LEU A 43 8.35 -5.56 4.16
N ALA A 44 9.16 -4.99 5.04
CA ALA A 44 10.22 -4.06 4.66
C ALA A 44 11.23 -4.72 3.70
N ASN A 45 11.69 -5.94 4.04
CA ASN A 45 12.61 -6.70 3.20
C ASN A 45 12.01 -7.03 1.82
N GLN A 46 10.73 -7.39 1.75
CA GLN A 46 10.03 -7.67 0.49
C GLN A 46 9.88 -6.41 -0.38
N ILE A 47 9.61 -5.24 0.22
CA ILE A 47 9.55 -3.97 -0.50
C ILE A 47 10.92 -3.62 -1.09
N ILE A 48 12.00 -3.71 -0.30
CA ILE A 48 13.37 -3.44 -0.75
C ILE A 48 13.77 -4.40 -1.87
N LEU A 49 13.47 -5.70 -1.73
CA LEU A 49 13.75 -6.70 -2.77
C LEU A 49 13.02 -6.36 -4.08
N LYS A 50 11.74 -5.99 -3.99
CA LYS A 50 10.94 -5.62 -5.15
C LYS A 50 11.47 -4.37 -5.83
N GLU A 51 11.86 -3.35 -5.07
CA GLU A 51 12.47 -2.12 -5.62
C GLU A 51 13.78 -2.44 -6.36
N ARG A 52 14.68 -3.22 -5.75
CA ARG A 52 15.93 -3.66 -6.39
C ARG A 52 15.71 -4.41 -7.69
N LEU A 53 14.70 -5.29 -7.74
CA LEU A 53 14.35 -6.01 -8.97
C LEU A 53 13.83 -5.06 -10.06
N ASN A 54 13.04 -4.04 -9.70
CA ASN A 54 12.60 -3.03 -10.67
C ASN A 54 13.76 -2.19 -11.21
N HIS A 55 14.79 -1.91 -10.39
CA HIS A 55 15.99 -1.18 -10.83
C HIS A 55 16.92 -1.99 -11.75
N LEU A 56 16.75 -3.31 -11.82
CA LEU A 56 17.53 -4.21 -12.69
C LEU A 56 16.84 -4.50 -14.04
N GLN A 57 15.60 -4.05 -14.23
CA GLN A 57 14.85 -4.13 -15.49
C GLN A 57 15.05 -2.88 -16.34
#